data_AF-A0A2H9MIA9-F1
#
_entry.id   AF-A0A2H9MIA9-F1
#
_cell.length_a   1.000
_cell.length_b   1.000
_cell.length_c   1.000
_cell.angle_alpha   90.00
_cell.angle_beta   90.00
_cell.angle_gamma   90.00
#
_symmetry.space_group_name_H-M   'P 1'
#
loop_
_entity.id
_entity.type
_entity.pdbx_description
1 polymer ?
#
loop_
_entity_poly.entity_id
_entity_poly.type
_entity_poly.pdbx_seq_one_letter_code
_entity_poly.pdbx_strand_id
1 'polypeptide(L)'
;MLELELFQLLYLFIITIIVSLIAKQIKFPYTIALVLIGFLISVLNLPIKFVFNPEVIFFIFLPPLIFEGAYHMDFQELKRNIKPISAFAIFGVLLSTFFVGFLLNKFLGFPWHTAFLFGAIISPTDPISVLAIFKKVRVPKRLSVILEGESI
;
A
#
# COMPACT_ATOMS: atom_id res chain seq x y z
N MET A 1 -26.70 -1.28 -14.46
CA MET A 1 -25.27 -1.66 -14.35
C MET A 1 -24.58 -0.79 -13.31
N LEU A 2 -24.58 0.54 -13.47
CA LEU A 2 -24.09 1.51 -12.47
C LEU A 2 -24.69 1.36 -11.06
N GLU A 3 -26.00 1.16 -10.94
CA GLU A 3 -26.64 0.99 -9.62
C GLU A 3 -26.13 -0.26 -8.88
N LEU A 4 -25.92 -1.38 -9.59
CA LEU A 4 -25.40 -2.62 -9.02
C LEU A 4 -23.95 -2.46 -8.54
N GLU A 5 -23.12 -1.74 -9.29
CA GLU A 5 -21.74 -1.43 -8.89
C GLU A 5 -21.70 -0.53 -7.64
N LEU A 6 -22.59 0.46 -7.56
CA LEU A 6 -22.70 1.33 -6.38
C LEU A 6 -23.09 0.55 -5.12
N PHE A 7 -24.06 -0.36 -5.22
CA PHE A 7 -24.45 -1.23 -4.10
C PHE A 7 -23.32 -2.17 -3.67
N GLN A 8 -22.54 -2.71 -4.62
CA GLN A 8 -21.37 -3.53 -4.30
C GLN A 8 -20.28 -2.73 -3.59
N LEU A 9 -19.98 -1.51 -4.06
CA LEU A 9 -19.02 -0.62 -3.43
C LEU A 9 -19.46 -0.29 -1.99
N LEU A 10 -20.75 -0.02 -1.79
CA LEU A 10 -21.31 0.30 -0.48
C LEU A 10 -21.18 -0.90 0.47
N TYR A 11 -21.47 -2.12 0.00
CA TYR A 11 -21.31 -3.34 0.79
C TYR A 11 -19.84 -3.59 1.18
N LEU A 12 -18.92 -3.39 0.22
CA LEU A 12 -17.47 -3.48 0.48
C LEU A 12 -17.04 -2.43 1.52
N PHE A 13 -17.55 -1.21 1.42
CA PHE A 13 -17.24 -0.13 2.36
C PHE A 13 -17.73 -0.45 3.76
N ILE A 14 -18.95 -0.98 3.90
CA ILE A 14 -19.51 -1.41 5.19
C ILE A 14 -18.65 -2.52 5.81
N ILE A 15 -18.31 -3.56 5.04
CA ILE A 15 -17.43 -4.64 5.53
C ILE A 15 -16.10 -4.04 5.98
N THR A 16 -15.48 -3.20 5.16
CA THR A 16 -14.19 -2.57 5.45
C THR A 16 -14.25 -1.74 6.73
N ILE A 17 -15.31 -0.96 6.93
CA ILE A 17 -15.53 -0.18 8.15
C ILE A 17 -15.65 -1.10 9.37
N ILE A 18 -16.49 -2.12 9.30
CA ILE A 18 -16.69 -3.07 10.42
C ILE A 18 -15.37 -3.72 10.80
N VAL A 19 -14.63 -4.24 9.80
CA VAL A 19 -13.32 -4.86 10.01
C VAL A 19 -12.32 -3.88 10.61
N SER A 20 -12.26 -2.65 10.08
CA SER A 20 -11.35 -1.61 10.56
C SER A 20 -11.64 -1.21 12.02
N LEU A 21 -12.92 -1.10 12.39
CA LEU A 21 -13.34 -0.79 13.75
C LEU A 21 -12.96 -1.91 14.72
N ILE A 22 -13.25 -3.17 14.36
CA ILE A 22 -12.90 -4.33 15.19
C ILE A 22 -11.37 -4.43 15.33
N ALA A 23 -10.62 -4.32 14.22
CA ALA A 23 -9.16 -4.38 14.22
C ALA A 23 -8.54 -3.31 15.12
N LYS A 24 -9.08 -2.08 15.09
CA LYS A 24 -8.65 -0.98 15.97
C LYS A 24 -8.93 -1.29 17.44
N GLN A 25 -10.08 -1.86 17.78
CA GLN A 25 -10.41 -2.22 19.17
C GLN A 25 -9.44 -3.27 19.74
N ILE A 26 -9.06 -4.27 18.94
CA ILE A 26 -8.09 -5.30 19.35
C ILE A 26 -6.62 -4.88 19.15
N LYS A 27 -6.36 -3.61 18.78
CA LYS A 27 -5.02 -3.04 18.51
C LYS A 27 -4.23 -3.77 17.41
N PHE A 28 -4.91 -4.44 16.49
CA PHE A 28 -4.31 -5.18 15.38
C PHE A 28 -4.22 -4.30 14.11
N PRO A 29 -3.17 -4.45 13.28
CA PRO A 29 -3.06 -3.69 12.02
C PRO A 29 -4.23 -3.97 11.08
N TYR A 30 -4.98 -2.92 10.73
CA TYR A 30 -6.22 -3.07 9.95
C TYR A 30 -5.96 -3.57 8.53
N THR A 31 -4.83 -3.21 7.91
CA THR A 31 -4.42 -3.69 6.58
C THR A 31 -4.29 -5.21 6.56
N ILE A 32 -3.63 -5.80 7.56
CA ILE A 32 -3.48 -7.25 7.70
C ILE A 32 -4.86 -7.90 7.91
N ALA A 33 -5.72 -7.32 8.76
CA ALA A 33 -7.07 -7.83 8.99
C ALA A 33 -7.91 -7.86 7.71
N LEU A 34 -7.86 -6.79 6.91
CA LEU A 34 -8.58 -6.70 5.63
C LEU A 34 -8.12 -7.78 4.64
N VAL A 35 -6.81 -7.99 4.52
CA VAL A 35 -6.24 -9.04 3.65
C VAL A 35 -6.69 -10.43 4.10
N LEU A 36 -6.62 -10.73 5.40
CA LEU A 36 -7.03 -12.03 5.94
C LEU A 36 -8.53 -12.29 5.72
N ILE A 37 -9.37 -11.28 5.89
CA ILE A 37 -10.82 -11.42 5.70
C ILE A 37 -11.16 -11.56 4.23
N GLY A 38 -10.54 -10.78 3.34
CA GLY A 38 -10.69 -10.95 1.89
C GLY A 38 -10.26 -12.34 1.43
N PHE A 39 -9.13 -12.83 1.95
CA PHE A 39 -8.65 -14.18 1.70
C PHE A 39 -9.65 -15.24 2.20
N LEU A 40 -10.17 -15.10 3.42
CA LEU A 40 -11.12 -16.04 4.00
C LEU A 40 -12.45 -16.06 3.23
N ILE A 41 -12.96 -14.90 2.81
CA ILE A 41 -14.16 -14.78 1.96
C ILE A 41 -13.92 -15.51 0.63
N SER A 42 -12.74 -15.34 0.04
CA SER A 42 -12.37 -15.99 -1.21
C SER A 42 -12.25 -17.51 -1.08
N VAL A 43 -11.62 -18.02 -0.02
CA VAL A 43 -11.42 -19.47 0.21
C VAL A 43 -12.73 -20.18 0.56
N LEU A 44 -13.64 -19.50 1.26
CA LEU A 44 -14.95 -20.04 1.63
C LEU A 44 -15.98 -19.98 0.51
N ASN A 45 -15.63 -19.47 -0.68
CA ASN A 45 -16.51 -19.32 -1.85
C ASN A 45 -17.86 -18.66 -1.48
N LEU A 46 -17.84 -17.67 -0.58
CA LEU A 46 -19.07 -16.97 -0.21
C LEU A 46 -19.68 -16.31 -1.46
N PRO A 47 -21.03 -16.24 -1.59
CA PRO A 47 -21.72 -15.74 -2.77
C PRO A 47 -21.65 -14.20 -2.90
N ILE A 48 -20.50 -13.62 -2.57
CA ILE A 48 -20.21 -12.20 -2.67
C ILE A 48 -19.39 -12.00 -3.94
N LYS A 49 -20.07 -11.84 -5.08
CA LYS A 49 -19.42 -11.51 -6.34
C LYS A 49 -19.13 -10.02 -6.39
N PHE A 50 -17.91 -9.64 -6.04
CA PHE A 50 -17.43 -8.29 -6.29
C PHE A 50 -16.95 -8.19 -7.74
N VAL A 51 -17.57 -7.30 -8.53
CA VAL A 51 -17.01 -6.92 -9.83
C VAL A 51 -15.94 -5.87 -9.54
N PHE A 52 -14.69 -6.32 -9.42
CA PHE A 52 -13.55 -5.43 -9.20
C PHE A 52 -13.10 -4.86 -10.55
N ASN A 53 -13.29 -3.56 -10.77
CA ASN A 53 -12.66 -2.86 -11.88
C ASN A 53 -11.38 -2.17 -11.37
N PRO A 54 -10.17 -2.64 -11.75
CA PRO A 54 -8.91 -2.01 -11.34
C PRO A 54 -8.81 -0.55 -11.78
N GLU A 55 -9.43 -0.18 -12.90
CA GLU A 55 -9.41 1.19 -13.43
C GLU A 55 -10.06 2.17 -12.46
N VAL A 56 -11.11 1.76 -11.75
CA VAL A 56 -11.75 2.59 -10.72
C VAL A 56 -10.74 2.90 -9.61
N ILE A 57 -9.92 1.94 -9.21
CA ILE A 57 -8.90 2.16 -8.18
C ILE A 57 -7.81 3.09 -8.70
N PHE A 58 -7.27 2.82 -9.89
CA PHE A 58 -6.17 3.60 -10.46
C PHE A 58 -6.56 5.03 -10.84
N PHE A 59 -7.77 5.25 -11.36
CA PHE A 59 -8.18 6.57 -11.86
C PHE A 59 -9.04 7.37 -10.88
N ILE A 60 -9.77 6.71 -9.96
CA ILE A 60 -10.66 7.41 -9.03
C ILE A 60 -10.08 7.47 -7.62
N PHE A 61 -9.55 6.35 -7.09
CA PHE A 61 -9.08 6.31 -5.69
C PHE A 61 -7.62 6.71 -5.53
N LEU A 62 -6.74 6.26 -6.42
CA LEU A 62 -5.29 6.49 -6.31
C LEU A 62 -4.89 7.98 -6.40
N PRO A 63 -5.44 8.81 -7.31
CA PRO A 63 -5.03 10.21 -7.39
C PRO A 63 -5.38 11.03 -6.13
N PRO A 64 -6.61 10.94 -5.56
CA PRO A 64 -6.91 11.59 -4.28
C PRO A 64 -6.06 11.08 -3.11
N LEU A 65 -5.73 9.79 -3.07
CA LEU A 65 -4.89 9.22 -2.00
C LEU A 65 -3.45 9.78 -2.04
N ILE A 66 -2.86 9.84 -3.24
CA ILE A 66 -1.52 10.44 -3.42
C ILE A 66 -1.57 11.94 -3.11
N PHE A 67 -2.62 12.64 -3.56
CA PHE A 67 -2.80 14.05 -3.27
C PHE A 67 -2.91 14.33 -1.76
N GLU A 68 -3.69 13.52 -1.03
CA GLU A 68 -3.85 13.66 0.41
C GLU A 68 -2.53 13.46 1.16
N GLY A 69 -1.74 12.46 0.76
CA GLY A 69 -0.40 12.22 1.30
C GLY A 69 0.55 13.40 1.04
N ALA A 70 0.59 13.88 -0.21
CA ALA A 70 1.41 15.03 -0.58
C ALA A 70 0.98 16.33 0.11
N TYR A 71 -0.32 16.51 0.35
CA TYR A 71 -0.88 17.70 1.00
C TYR A 71 -0.51 17.80 2.48
N HIS A 72 -0.40 16.67 3.20
CA HIS A 72 -0.02 16.65 4.61
C HIS A 72 1.49 16.73 4.86
N MET A 73 2.32 16.60 3.81
CA MET A 73 3.77 16.70 3.93
C MET A 73 4.25 18.13 4.19
N ASP A 74 5.15 18.28 5.15
CA ASP A 74 5.87 19.54 5.37
C ASP A 74 6.95 19.72 4.29
N PHE A 75 6.68 20.62 3.35
CA PHE A 75 7.56 20.91 2.22
C PHE A 75 8.96 21.40 2.64
N GLN A 76 9.09 22.10 3.77
CA GLN A 76 10.39 22.58 4.25
C GLN A 76 11.23 21.42 4.80
N GLU A 77 10.59 20.53 5.55
CA GLU A 77 11.21 19.32 6.09
C GLU A 77 11.59 18.33 4.98
N LEU A 78 10.73 18.17 3.96
CA LEU A 78 11.04 17.41 2.75
C LEU A 78 12.29 17.95 2.07
N LYS A 79 12.33 19.26 1.78
CA LYS A 79 13.46 19.89 1.09
C LYS A 79 14.76 19.74 1.88
N ARG A 80 14.69 19.82 3.22
CA ARG A 80 15.86 19.61 4.10
C ARG A 80 16.38 18.16 4.06
N ASN A 81 15.51 17.19 3.80
CA ASN A 81 15.85 15.76 3.76
C ASN A 81 15.80 15.16 2.35
N ILE A 82 15.84 15.98 1.29
CA ILE A 82 15.69 15.50 -0.08
C ILE A 82 16.77 14.48 -0.50
N LYS A 83 17.99 14.64 0.01
CA LYS A 83 19.10 13.71 -0.27
C LYS A 83 18.80 12.27 0.16
N PRO A 84 18.52 11.99 1.45
CA PRO A 84 18.16 10.63 1.86
C PRO A 84 16.85 10.15 1.24
N ILE A 85 15.86 11.03 1.09
CA ILE A 85 14.56 10.68 0.50
C ILE A 85 14.72 10.21 -0.95
N SER A 86 15.37 11.00 -1.80
CA SER A 86 15.63 10.60 -3.19
C SER A 86 16.55 9.38 -3.29
N ALA A 87 17.46 9.19 -2.33
CA ALA A 87 18.29 8.00 -2.30
C ALA A 87 17.44 6.73 -2.11
N PHE A 88 16.49 6.71 -1.16
CA PHE A 88 15.60 5.57 -0.95
C PHE A 88 14.58 5.41 -2.08
N ALA A 89 13.91 6.50 -2.47
CA ALA A 89 12.87 6.47 -3.50
C ALA A 89 13.39 6.04 -4.89
N ILE A 90 14.64 6.36 -5.23
CA ILE A 90 15.24 5.99 -6.52
C ILE A 90 16.11 4.75 -6.38
N PHE A 91 17.20 4.84 -5.62
CA PHE A 91 18.17 3.74 -5.54
C PHE A 91 17.62 2.56 -4.75
N GLY A 92 16.86 2.80 -3.67
CA GLY A 92 16.22 1.74 -2.90
C GLY A 92 15.23 0.94 -3.74
N VAL A 93 14.34 1.64 -4.47
CA VAL A 93 13.36 1.00 -5.36
C VAL A 93 14.04 0.23 -6.50
N LEU A 94 15.05 0.81 -7.16
CA LEU A 94 15.80 0.12 -8.21
C LEU A 94 16.51 -1.11 -7.67
N LEU A 95 17.20 -0.98 -6.54
CA LEU A 95 17.93 -2.09 -5.92
C LEU A 95 16.97 -3.21 -5.54
N SER A 96 15.83 -2.88 -4.91
CA SER A 96 14.78 -3.85 -4.57
C SER A 96 14.23 -4.55 -5.83
N THR A 97 13.92 -3.78 -6.87
CA THR A 97 13.40 -4.30 -8.14
C THR A 97 14.38 -5.29 -8.78
N PHE A 98 15.65 -4.91 -8.89
CA PHE A 98 16.68 -5.77 -9.48
C PHE A 98 16.96 -6.99 -8.61
N PHE A 99 17.01 -6.82 -7.29
CA PHE A 99 17.26 -7.90 -6.36
C PHE A 99 16.15 -8.95 -6.41
N VAL A 100 14.89 -8.54 -6.26
CA VAL A 100 13.72 -9.43 -6.35
C VAL A 100 13.63 -10.07 -7.72
N GLY A 101 13.75 -9.28 -8.79
CA GLY A 101 13.66 -9.81 -10.16
C GLY A 101 14.76 -10.83 -10.47
N PHE A 102 15.98 -10.58 -10.00
CA PHE A 102 17.07 -11.55 -10.12
C PHE A 102 16.77 -12.85 -9.37
N LEU A 103 16.27 -12.77 -8.13
CA LEU A 103 15.91 -13.96 -7.35
C LEU A 103 14.81 -14.77 -8.04
N LEU A 104 13.76 -14.12 -8.55
CA LEU A 104 12.67 -14.80 -9.25
C LEU A 104 13.13 -15.47 -10.54
N ASN A 105 13.96 -14.79 -11.35
CA ASN A 105 14.53 -15.41 -12.53
C ASN A 105 15.43 -16.60 -12.18
N LYS A 106 16.33 -16.42 -11.21
CA LYS A 106 17.36 -17.40 -10.89
C LYS A 106 16.83 -18.66 -10.19
N PHE A 107 15.89 -18.49 -9.26
CA PHE A 107 15.41 -19.59 -8.41
C PHE A 107 14.06 -20.16 -8.85
N LEU A 108 13.21 -19.35 -9.49
CA LEU A 108 11.87 -19.76 -9.91
C LEU A 108 11.73 -19.87 -11.45
N GLY A 109 12.77 -19.51 -12.20
CA GLY A 109 12.80 -19.64 -13.67
C GLY A 109 11.92 -18.63 -14.41
N PHE A 110 11.51 -17.54 -13.77
CA PHE A 110 10.64 -16.53 -14.39
C PHE A 110 11.40 -15.80 -15.50
N PRO A 111 10.78 -15.52 -16.67
CA PRO A 111 11.38 -14.68 -17.69
C PRO A 111 11.79 -13.31 -17.12
N TRP A 112 12.91 -12.76 -17.57
CA TRP A 112 13.47 -11.50 -17.05
C TRP A 112 12.45 -10.35 -17.02
N HIS A 113 11.66 -10.19 -18.08
CA HIS A 113 10.63 -9.14 -18.16
C HIS A 113 9.57 -9.28 -17.06
N THR A 114 9.07 -10.50 -16.81
CA THR A 114 8.06 -10.76 -15.79
C THR A 114 8.65 -10.64 -14.38
N ALA A 115 9.88 -11.10 -14.19
CA ALA A 115 10.57 -11.07 -12.92
C ALA A 115 10.85 -9.63 -12.45
N PHE A 116 11.40 -8.78 -13.34
CA PHE A 116 11.61 -7.36 -13.02
C PHE A 116 10.30 -6.58 -12.93
N LEU A 117 9.29 -6.90 -13.74
CA LEU A 117 7.96 -6.30 -13.60
C LEU A 117 7.37 -6.59 -12.22
N PHE A 118 7.43 -7.83 -11.76
CA PHE A 118 6.98 -8.19 -10.42
C PHE A 118 7.78 -7.45 -9.34
N GLY A 119 9.12 -7.43 -9.48
CA GLY A 119 9.99 -6.68 -8.59
C GLY A 119 9.61 -5.20 -8.50
N ALA A 120 9.29 -4.56 -9.63
CA ALA A 120 8.86 -3.18 -9.69
C ALA A 120 7.51 -2.95 -9.03
N ILE A 121 6.55 -3.87 -9.21
CA ILE A 121 5.21 -3.77 -8.60
C ILE A 121 5.26 -3.85 -7.06
N ILE A 122 6.16 -4.68 -6.51
CA ILE A 122 6.24 -4.89 -5.06
C ILE A 122 7.23 -3.97 -4.33
N SER A 123 8.02 -3.18 -5.06
CA SER A 123 9.06 -2.34 -4.47
C SER A 123 8.55 -1.05 -3.79
N PRO A 124 7.49 -0.37 -4.25
CA PRO A 124 6.93 0.78 -3.55
C PRO A 124 6.54 0.43 -2.10
N THR A 125 6.98 1.25 -1.16
CA THR A 125 6.77 1.05 0.29
C THR A 125 5.54 1.83 0.78
N ASP A 126 4.74 1.25 1.68
CA ASP A 126 3.63 1.94 2.36
C ASP A 126 4.07 2.40 3.78
N PRO A 127 4.23 3.71 4.02
CA PRO A 127 4.78 4.25 5.25
C PRO A 127 3.71 4.26 6.34
N ILE A 128 2.42 4.21 6.01
CA ILE A 128 1.31 4.34 6.98
C ILE A 128 1.42 3.26 8.06
N SER A 129 1.74 2.03 7.65
CA SER A 129 1.90 0.89 8.56
C SER A 129 3.06 1.09 9.54
N VAL A 130 4.21 1.60 9.05
CA VAL A 130 5.41 1.84 9.88
C VAL A 130 5.23 3.07 10.77
N LEU A 131 4.62 4.13 10.24
CA LEU A 131 4.31 5.36 10.98
C LEU A 131 3.33 5.08 12.13
N ALA A 132 2.38 4.17 11.96
CA ALA A 132 1.49 3.73 13.04
C ALA A 132 2.27 3.09 14.21
N ILE A 133 3.38 2.40 13.93
CA ILE A 133 4.28 1.84 14.95
C ILE A 133 5.14 2.97 15.54
N PHE A 134 5.69 3.86 14.72
CA PHE A 134 6.51 5.01 15.17
C PHE A 134 5.73 6.00 16.04
N LYS A 135 4.40 6.02 15.99
CA LYS A 135 3.58 6.78 16.95
C LYS A 135 3.55 6.12 18.34
N LYS A 136 3.77 4.81 18.43
CA LYS A 136 3.78 4.05 19.68
C LYS A 136 5.17 4.01 20.34
N VAL A 137 6.23 3.99 19.53
CA VAL A 137 7.63 4.06 20.00
C VAL A 137 8.12 5.50 19.82
N ARG A 138 8.76 6.13 20.80
CA ARG A 138 9.23 7.53 20.67
C ARG A 138 10.38 7.66 19.67
N VAL A 139 10.06 7.71 18.38
CA VAL A 139 11.03 7.85 17.29
C VAL A 139 11.25 9.34 16.95
N PRO A 140 12.48 9.78 16.60
CA PRO A 140 12.73 11.13 16.12
C PRO A 140 11.85 11.53 14.93
N LYS A 141 11.27 12.74 14.98
CA LYS A 141 10.40 13.30 13.92
C LYS A 141 11.02 13.25 12.53
N ARG A 142 12.35 13.40 12.44
CA ARG A 142 13.11 13.32 11.18
C ARG A 142 12.96 11.97 10.47
N LEU A 143 12.87 10.85 11.20
CA LEU A 143 12.72 9.53 10.59
C LEU A 143 11.32 9.35 9.99
N SER A 144 10.29 9.90 10.64
CA SER A 144 8.93 9.93 10.08
C SER A 144 8.89 10.73 8.78
N VAL A 145 9.54 11.91 8.73
CA VAL A 145 9.61 12.74 7.51
C VAL A 145 10.30 12.00 6.36
N ILE A 146 11.42 11.31 6.64
CA ILE A 146 12.15 10.58 5.61
C ILE A 146 11.30 9.42 5.05
N LEU A 147 10.61 8.68 5.93
CA LEU A 147 9.74 7.58 5.51
C LEU A 147 8.50 8.07 4.75
N GLU A 148 7.86 9.14 5.20
CA GLU A 148 6.74 9.76 4.47
C GLU A 148 7.17 10.21 3.08
N GLY A 149 8.34 10.85 2.98
CA GLY A 149 8.86 11.34 1.70
C GLY A 149 9.39 10.26 0.75
N GLU A 150 9.79 9.08 1.25
CA GLU A 150 10.21 7.96 0.37
C GLU A 150 9.02 7.37 -0.39
N SER A 151 7.85 7.35 0.23
CA SER A 151 6.65 6.69 -0.30
C SER A 151 5.84 7.54 -1.27
N ILE A 152 5.94 8.86 -1.16
CA ILE A 152 5.15 9.83 -1.94
C ILE A 152 5.93 10.22 -3.20
#